data_AF-A0A7X1YDH5-F1
#
_entry.id   AF-A0A7X1YDH5-F1
#
_cell.length_a   1.000
_cell.length_b   1.000
_cell.length_c   1.000
_cell.angle_alpha   90.00
_cell.angle_beta   90.00
_cell.angle_gamma   90.00
#
_symmetry.space_group_name_H-M   'P 1'
#
loop_
_entity.id
_entity.type
_entity.pdbx_description
1 polymer ?
#
loop_
_entity_poly.entity_id
_entity_poly.type
_entity_poly.pdbx_seq_one_letter_code
_entity_poly.pdbx_strand_id
1 'polypeptide(L)'
;LKELSRRLDTYQNGNVQMGEELHEMRSVVAPLPEKLTRLEQRDPTSLSFDQAARLVGMGASVDELTQSCGLTQAEAELMSKMHKG
;
A
#
# COMPACT_ATOMS: atom_id res chain seq x y z
N LEU A 1 -9.47 -52.59 -15.12
CA LEU A 1 -9.08 -51.67 -16.21
C LEU A 1 -9.97 -50.43 -16.25
N LYS A 2 -11.27 -50.53 -16.55
CA LYS A 2 -12.18 -49.35 -16.64
C LYS A 2 -12.22 -48.44 -15.40
N GLU A 3 -12.32 -49.02 -14.20
CA GLU A 3 -12.33 -48.23 -12.95
C GLU A 3 -10.99 -47.53 -12.68
N LEU A 4 -9.87 -48.14 -13.08
CA LEU A 4 -8.55 -47.53 -12.93
C LEU A 4 -8.40 -46.33 -13.88
N SER A 5 -8.86 -46.47 -15.14
CA SER A 5 -8.90 -45.36 -16.10
C SER A 5 -9.76 -44.20 -15.58
N ARG A 6 -10.97 -44.48 -15.07
CA ARG A 6 -11.86 -43.45 -14.50
C ARG A 6 -11.19 -42.69 -13.34
N ARG A 7 -10.49 -43.40 -12.46
CA ARG A 7 -9.75 -42.79 -11.35
C ARG A 7 -8.58 -41.94 -11.84
N LEU A 8 -7.87 -42.39 -12.87
CA LEU A 8 -6.79 -41.63 -13.48
C LEU A 8 -7.31 -40.33 -14.11
N ASP A 9 -8.41 -40.39 -14.85
CA ASP A 9 -9.04 -39.20 -15.44
C ASP A 9 -9.47 -38.20 -14.36
N THR A 10 -10.07 -38.70 -13.27
CA THR A 10 -10.46 -37.86 -12.12
C THR A 10 -9.24 -37.19 -11.49
N TYR A 11 -8.13 -37.93 -11.34
CA TYR A 11 -6.90 -37.41 -10.77
C TYR A 11 -6.21 -36.38 -11.68
N GLN A 12 -6.20 -36.63 -12.99
CA GLN A 12 -5.65 -35.69 -13.98
C GLN A 12 -6.45 -34.38 -13.98
N ASN A 13 -7.78 -34.46 -13.99
CA ASN A 13 -8.63 -33.28 -13.92
C ASN A 13 -8.42 -32.49 -12.63
N GLY A 14 -8.32 -33.19 -11.48
CA GLY A 14 -8.00 -32.55 -10.20
C GLY A 14 -6.65 -31.84 -10.20
N ASN A 15 -5.62 -32.43 -10.81
CA ASN A 15 -4.31 -31.81 -10.91
C ASN A 15 -4.30 -30.58 -11.83
N VAL A 16 -5.06 -30.60 -12.93
CA VAL A 16 -5.19 -29.44 -13.82
C VAL A 16 -5.85 -28.28 -13.07
N GLN A 17 -6.97 -28.54 -12.40
CA GLN A 17 -7.66 -27.51 -11.62
C GLN A 17 -6.76 -26.95 -10.51
N MET A 18 -6.04 -27.82 -9.79
CA MET A 18 -5.09 -27.37 -8.78
C MET A 18 -3.95 -26.51 -9.38
N GLY A 19 -3.50 -26.83 -10.59
CA GLY A 19 -2.54 -26.01 -11.33
C GLY A 19 -3.07 -24.62 -11.65
N GLU A 20 -4.34 -24.53 -12.06
CA GLU A 20 -5.02 -23.25 -12.33
C GLU A 20 -5.15 -22.41 -11.05
N GLU A 21 -5.63 -23.01 -9.95
CA GLU A 21 -5.76 -22.32 -8.66
C GLU A 21 -4.41 -21.84 -8.12
N LEU A 22 -3.34 -22.64 -8.27
CA LEU A 22 -1.98 -22.24 -7.90
C LEU A 22 -1.45 -21.09 -8.77
N HIS A 23 -1.81 -21.08 -10.06
CA HIS A 23 -1.44 -19.99 -10.96
C HIS A 23 -2.14 -18.69 -10.58
N GLU A 24 -3.45 -18.75 -10.28
CA GLU A 24 -4.21 -17.62 -9.79
C GLU A 24 -3.63 -17.09 -8.47
N MET A 25 -3.35 -17.97 -7.50
CA MET A 25 -2.75 -17.57 -6.24
C MET A 25 -1.37 -16.93 -6.44
N ARG A 26 -0.55 -17.48 -7.35
CA ARG A 26 0.72 -16.87 -7.73
C ARG A 26 0.52 -15.46 -8.29
N SER A 27 -0.49 -15.23 -9.11
CA SER A 27 -0.77 -13.92 -9.69
C SER A 27 -1.12 -12.87 -8.61
N VAL A 28 -1.81 -13.29 -7.54
CA VAL A 28 -2.16 -12.42 -6.40
C VAL A 28 -0.95 -12.16 -5.51
N VAL A 29 -0.13 -13.18 -5.25
CA VAL A 29 1.00 -13.10 -4.33
C VAL A 29 2.22 -12.43 -4.96
N ALA A 30 2.50 -12.66 -6.24
CA ALA A 30 3.67 -12.12 -6.95
C ALA A 30 3.87 -10.60 -6.81
N PRO A 31 2.84 -9.73 -6.88
CA PRO A 31 3.04 -8.28 -6.71
C PRO A 31 3.18 -7.83 -5.26
N LEU A 32 2.95 -8.68 -4.25
CA LEU A 32 2.94 -8.26 -2.84
C LEU A 32 4.31 -7.76 -2.35
N PRO A 33 5.44 -8.44 -2.64
CA PRO A 33 6.76 -7.96 -2.20
C PRO A 33 7.05 -6.55 -2.73
N GLU A 34 6.75 -6.28 -4.01
CA GLU A 34 6.96 -4.96 -4.60
C GLU A 34 6.07 -3.90 -3.93
N LYS A 35 4.79 -4.21 -3.69
CA LYS A 35 3.88 -3.31 -2.97
C LYS A 35 4.36 -3.04 -1.55
N LEU A 36 4.90 -4.05 -0.86
CA LEU A 36 5.43 -3.91 0.48
C LEU A 36 6.69 -3.03 0.48
N THR A 37 7.64 -3.28 -0.43
CA THR A 37 8.83 -2.43 -0.58
C THR A 37 8.45 -0.97 -0.86
N ARG A 38 7.44 -0.72 -1.72
CA ARG A 38 6.94 0.64 -1.94
C ARG A 38 6.33 1.27 -0.68
N LEU A 39 5.67 0.49 0.17
CA LEU A 39 5.13 0.98 1.44
C LEU A 39 6.23 1.27 2.45
N GLU A 40 7.25 0.41 2.54
CA GLU A 40 8.42 0.63 3.40
C GLU A 40 9.24 1.85 2.97
N GLN A 41 9.31 2.11 1.66
CA GLN A 41 9.97 3.29 1.09
C GLN A 41 9.14 4.58 1.20
N ARG A 42 7.85 4.50 1.53
CA ARG A 42 7.04 5.70 1.78
C ARG A 42 7.40 6.25 3.14
N ASP A 43 8.12 7.36 3.14
CA ASP A 43 8.35 8.15 4.33
C ASP A 43 7.01 8.72 4.85
N PRO A 44 6.52 8.33 6.04
CA PRO A 44 5.29 8.88 6.60
C PRO A 44 5.33 10.39 6.77
N THR A 45 6.53 10.96 6.98
CA THR A 45 6.70 12.40 7.12
C THR A 45 6.48 13.14 5.80
N SER A 46 6.79 12.53 4.65
CA SER A 46 6.51 13.14 3.35
C SER A 46 5.01 13.39 3.15
N LEU A 47 4.16 12.47 3.60
CA LEU A 47 2.71 12.60 3.49
C LEU A 47 2.14 13.67 4.43
N SER A 48 2.68 13.79 5.65
CA SER A 48 2.28 14.84 6.58
C SER A 48 2.75 16.22 6.12
N PHE A 49 3.95 16.34 5.53
CA PHE A 49 4.42 17.61 4.95
C PHE A 49 3.62 18.03 3.72
N ASP A 50 3.26 17.11 2.83
CA ASP A 50 2.39 17.39 1.68
C ASP A 50 0.98 17.87 2.12
N GLN A 51 0.44 17.26 3.18
CA GLN A 51 -0.83 17.70 3.79
C GLN A 51 -0.71 19.08 4.43
N ALA A 52 0.38 19.30 5.18
CA ALA A 52 0.66 20.57 5.83
C ALA A 52 0.85 21.71 4.80
N ALA A 53 1.57 21.48 3.70
CA ALA A 53 1.74 22.47 2.64
C ALA A 53 0.40 22.94 2.05
N ARG A 54 -0.54 22.00 1.82
CA ARG A 54 -1.89 22.34 1.35
C ARG A 54 -2.67 23.17 2.38
N LEU A 55 -2.62 22.78 3.65
CA LEU A 55 -3.30 23.50 4.74
C LEU A 55 -2.71 24.90 4.98
N VAL A 56 -1.39 25.06 4.90
CA VAL A 56 -0.74 26.38 4.95
C VAL A 56 -1.22 27.26 3.80
N GLY A 57 -1.33 26.71 2.58
CA GLY A 57 -1.88 27.43 1.42
C GLY A 57 -3.35 27.85 1.58
N MET A 58 -4.11 27.14 2.42
CA MET A 58 -5.48 27.50 2.81
C MET A 58 -5.52 28.48 4.00
N GLY A 59 -4.37 28.86 4.57
CA GLY A 59 -4.27 29.80 5.68
C GLY A 59 -4.40 29.17 7.07
N ALA A 60 -4.23 27.85 7.20
CA ALA A 60 -4.30 27.16 8.49
C ALA A 60 -3.25 27.69 9.50
N SER A 61 -3.62 27.67 10.77
CA SER A 61 -2.77 28.04 11.89
C SER A 61 -1.73 26.94 12.22
N VAL A 62 -0.68 27.31 12.97
CA VAL A 62 0.38 26.38 13.41
C VAL A 62 -0.20 25.27 14.29
N ASP A 63 -1.19 25.58 15.13
CA ASP A 63 -1.87 24.60 15.98
C ASP A 63 -2.66 23.58 15.15
N GLU A 64 -3.38 24.03 14.12
CA GLU A 64 -4.12 23.15 13.20
C GLU A 64 -3.19 22.22 12.41
N LEU A 65 -2.01 22.71 12.01
CA LEU A 65 -1.00 21.91 11.31
C LEU A 65 -0.42 20.82 12.22
N THR A 66 -0.12 21.17 13.47
CA THR A 66 0.37 20.23 14.50
C THR A 66 -0.66 19.12 14.75
N GLN A 67 -1.93 19.51 14.95
CA GLN A 67 -3.00 18.57 15.27
C GLN A 67 -3.44 17.71 14.07
N SER A 68 -3.52 18.30 12.88
CA SER A 68 -4.09 17.62 11.69
C SER A 68 -3.06 16.84 10.90
N CYS A 69 -1.79 17.25 10.92
CA CYS A 69 -0.72 16.61 10.15
C CYS A 69 0.26 15.82 11.04
N GLY A 70 0.09 15.83 12.37
CA GLY A 70 0.97 15.12 13.31
C GLY A 70 2.41 15.66 13.33
N LEU A 71 2.58 16.94 12.98
CA LEU A 71 3.87 17.63 13.02
C LEU A 71 4.21 18.04 14.45
N THR A 72 5.49 18.17 14.75
CA THR A 72 5.93 18.90 15.95
C THR A 72 5.70 20.40 15.78
N GLN A 73 5.64 21.14 16.90
CA GLN A 73 5.47 22.60 16.86
C GLN A 73 6.58 23.27 16.01
N ALA A 74 7.82 22.82 16.14
CA ALA A 74 8.93 23.36 15.36
C ALA A 74 8.77 23.11 13.85
N GLU A 75 8.27 21.93 13.45
CA GLU A 75 7.99 21.58 12.05
C GLU A 75 6.82 22.38 11.49
N ALA A 76 5.75 22.57 12.26
CA ALA A 76 4.60 23.36 11.84
C ALA A 76 4.96 24.85 11.68
N GLU A 77 5.77 25.41 12.58
CA GLU A 77 6.31 26.76 12.46
C GLU A 77 7.22 26.92 11.23
N LEU A 78 8.08 25.93 10.96
CA LEU A 78 8.93 25.90 9.77
C LEU A 78 8.08 25.87 8.49
N MET A 79 7.10 24.97 8.41
CA MET A 79 6.20 24.85 7.26
C MET A 79 5.41 26.13 6.99
N SER A 80 4.90 26.76 8.06
CA SER A 80 4.22 28.05 7.97
C SER A 80 5.14 29.17 7.50
N LYS A 81 6.46 29.13 7.77
CA LYS A 81 7.40 30.16 7.32
C LYS A 81 7.89 29.91 5.89
N MET A 82 8.08 28.64 5.51
CA MET A 82 8.52 28.27 4.16
C MET A 82 7.46 28.50 3.07
N HIS A 83 6.18 28.36 3.40
CA HIS A 83 5.08 28.43 2.43
C HIS A 83 4.22 29.70 2.53
N LYS A 84 4.48 30.60 3.49
CA LYS A 84 3.85 31.95 3.57
C LYS A 84 4.66 33.04 2.84
N GLY A 85 5.70 32.67 2.10
CA GLY A 85 6.41 33.54 1.14
C GLY A 85 5.92 33.28 -0.27
#